data_AF-A0A7R9MAP3-F1
#
_entry.id   AF-A0A7R9MAP3-F1
#
_cell.length_a   1.000
_cell.length_b   1.000
_cell.length_c   1.000
_cell.angle_alpha   90.00
_cell.angle_beta   90.00
_cell.angle_gamma   90.00
#
_symmetry.space_group_name_H-M   'P 1'
#
loop_
_entity.id
_entity.type
_entity.pdbx_description
1 polymer ?
#
loop_
_entity_poly.entity_id
_entity_poly.type
_entity_poly.pdbx_seq_one_letter_code
_entity_poly.pdbx_strand_id
1 'polypeptide(L)'
;MPNIATDLVTLLKQDFKFLFRKKDQINIESKKKNVRFIGELVKFDIFPKTEALFCLKLLLTDFRHHHIEMTCNLLETCGRYLYRSPDSHLRSKLLLDQMMRKKALLPFDSRYITNIENAYYFANPPESQAITRIERPPMHEYIRKLLYHDLNKANVDKILRQMRKLNWDDPELSSYTVRCLTAIWNVKFYNVRCVANLLAGLNSFQEWVAPQVI
;
A
#
# COMPACT_ATOMS: atom_id res chain seq x y z
N MET A 1 -24.47 -2.02 -22.89
CA MET A 1 -25.49 -3.02 -22.49
C MET A 1 -25.75 -2.94 -20.98
N PRO A 2 -26.49 -1.94 -20.49
CA PRO A 2 -26.75 -1.75 -19.05
C PRO A 2 -27.62 -2.85 -18.40
N ASN A 3 -28.40 -3.59 -19.19
CA ASN A 3 -29.33 -4.60 -18.67
C ASN A 3 -28.63 -5.79 -17.99
N ILE A 4 -27.44 -6.19 -18.49
CA ILE A 4 -26.68 -7.30 -17.91
C ILE A 4 -26.19 -6.96 -16.50
N ALA A 5 -25.76 -5.71 -16.30
CA ALA A 5 -25.30 -5.22 -15.00
C ALA A 5 -26.45 -5.22 -13.98
N THR A 6 -27.63 -4.72 -14.37
CA THR A 6 -28.80 -4.69 -13.48
C THR A 6 -29.30 -6.09 -13.13
N ASP A 7 -29.32 -7.01 -14.10
CA ASP A 7 -29.75 -8.40 -13.89
C ASP A 7 -28.75 -9.17 -13.02
N LEU A 8 -27.45 -8.92 -13.19
CA LEU A 8 -26.42 -9.50 -12.34
C LEU A 8 -26.54 -9.01 -10.89
N VAL A 9 -26.80 -7.71 -10.69
CA VAL A 9 -26.99 -7.12 -9.37
C VAL A 9 -28.22 -7.69 -8.67
N THR A 10 -29.34 -7.88 -9.38
CA THR A 10 -30.55 -8.47 -8.79
C THR A 10 -30.34 -9.93 -8.41
N LEU A 11 -29.68 -10.72 -9.28
CA LEU A 11 -29.34 -12.12 -9.02
C LEU A 11 -28.41 -12.27 -7.80
N LEU A 12 -27.35 -11.45 -7.72
CA LEU A 12 -26.44 -11.46 -6.57
C LEU A 12 -27.12 -11.05 -5.27
N LYS A 13 -28.06 -10.11 -5.30
CA LYS A 13 -28.85 -9.75 -4.11
C LYS A 13 -29.72 -10.91 -3.62
N GLN A 14 -30.32 -11.64 -4.54
CA GLN A 14 -31.13 -12.82 -4.22
C GLN A 14 -30.25 -13.92 -3.62
N ASP A 15 -29.11 -14.21 -4.25
CA ASP A 15 -28.14 -15.18 -3.76
C ASP A 15 -27.59 -14.78 -2.39
N PHE A 16 -27.26 -13.51 -2.17
CA PHE A 16 -26.80 -13.03 -0.88
C PHE A 16 -27.86 -13.22 0.22
N LYS A 17 -29.13 -12.89 -0.07
CA LYS A 17 -30.24 -13.12 0.87
C LYS A 17 -30.44 -14.61 1.16
N PHE A 18 -30.33 -15.45 0.13
CA PHE A 18 -30.42 -16.90 0.28
C PHE A 18 -29.28 -17.45 1.16
N LEU A 19 -28.05 -17.03 0.89
CA LEU A 19 -26.85 -17.43 1.63
C LEU A 19 -26.86 -16.91 3.07
N PHE A 20 -27.43 -15.73 3.33
CA PHE A 20 -27.63 -15.20 4.68
C PHE A 20 -28.63 -16.03 5.47
N ARG A 21 -29.72 -16.48 4.83
CA ARG A 21 -30.73 -17.34 5.47
C ARG A 21 -30.20 -18.75 5.73
N LYS A 22 -29.38 -19.30 4.84
CA LYS A 22 -28.82 -20.64 4.96
C LYS A 22 -27.72 -20.65 6.03
N LYS A 23 -28.00 -21.24 7.19
CA LYS A 23 -27.11 -21.22 8.37
C LYS A 23 -25.97 -22.24 8.32
N ASP A 24 -25.92 -23.08 7.29
CA ASP A 24 -24.92 -24.15 7.18
C ASP A 24 -23.50 -23.61 6.96
N GLN A 25 -22.53 -24.19 7.67
CA GLN A 25 -21.09 -23.90 7.53
C GLN A 25 -20.45 -24.62 6.34
N ILE A 26 -21.08 -25.68 5.81
CA ILE A 26 -20.53 -26.55 4.75
C ILE A 26 -20.19 -25.76 3.48
N ASN A 27 -20.93 -24.68 3.17
CA ASN A 27 -20.74 -23.88 1.95
C ASN A 27 -20.08 -22.51 2.21
N ILE A 28 -19.24 -22.38 3.25
CA ILE A 28 -18.61 -21.10 3.60
C ILE A 28 -17.75 -20.51 2.47
N GLU A 29 -17.14 -21.36 1.64
CA GLU A 29 -16.34 -20.92 0.51
C GLU A 29 -17.20 -20.30 -0.60
N SER A 30 -18.37 -20.88 -0.87
CA SER A 30 -19.35 -20.30 -1.80
C SER A 30 -19.85 -18.94 -1.31
N LYS A 31 -20.09 -18.82 0.00
CA LYS A 31 -20.45 -17.56 0.66
C LYS A 31 -19.35 -16.50 0.48
N LYS A 32 -18.09 -16.86 0.73
CA LYS A 32 -16.93 -15.96 0.52
C LYS A 32 -16.81 -15.52 -0.93
N LYS A 33 -16.95 -16.44 -1.89
CA LYS A 33 -16.88 -16.14 -3.33
C LYS A 33 -17.93 -15.11 -3.72
N ASN A 34 -19.17 -15.29 -3.29
CA ASN A 34 -20.26 -14.37 -3.59
C ASN A 34 -19.98 -12.96 -3.03
N VAL A 35 -19.59 -12.88 -1.76
CA VAL A 35 -19.30 -11.61 -1.09
C VAL A 35 -18.10 -10.89 -1.71
N ARG A 36 -17.04 -11.61 -2.09
CA ARG A 36 -15.91 -11.03 -2.84
C ARG A 36 -16.35 -10.48 -4.19
N PHE A 37 -17.22 -11.20 -4.89
CA PHE A 37 -17.73 -10.76 -6.18
C PHE A 37 -18.56 -9.47 -6.06
N ILE A 38 -19.43 -9.38 -5.04
CA ILE A 38 -20.13 -8.13 -4.71
C ILE A 38 -19.11 -7.01 -4.43
N GLY A 39 -18.09 -7.27 -3.61
CA GLY A 39 -17.04 -6.30 -3.30
C GLY A 39 -16.29 -5.77 -4.53
N GLU A 40 -15.96 -6.64 -5.48
CA GLU A 40 -15.37 -6.23 -6.76
C GLU A 40 -16.33 -5.35 -7.58
N LEU A 41 -17.59 -5.74 -7.72
CA LEU A 41 -18.59 -4.96 -8.47
C LEU A 41 -18.86 -3.57 -7.87
N VAL A 42 -18.73 -3.42 -6.54
CA VAL A 42 -18.82 -2.11 -5.88
C VAL A 42 -17.68 -1.18 -6.30
N LYS A 43 -16.46 -1.72 -6.47
CA LYS A 43 -15.31 -0.90 -6.91
C LYS A 43 -15.45 -0.39 -8.35
N PHE A 44 -16.14 -1.14 -9.20
CA PHE A 44 -16.45 -0.75 -10.58
C PHE A 44 -17.71 0.12 -10.70
N ASP A 45 -18.30 0.56 -9.59
CA ASP A 45 -19.57 1.31 -9.53
C ASP A 45 -20.76 0.64 -10.26
N ILE A 46 -20.68 -0.68 -10.49
CA ILE A 46 -21.77 -1.50 -11.04
C ILE A 46 -22.78 -1.82 -9.92
N PHE A 47 -22.27 -2.06 -8.71
CA PHE A 47 -23.09 -2.30 -7.53
C PHE A 47 -23.13 -1.05 -6.63
N PRO A 48 -24.31 -0.54 -6.25
CA PRO A 48 -24.40 0.69 -5.46
C PRO A 48 -23.72 0.56 -4.09
N LYS A 49 -22.93 1.57 -3.71
CA LYS A 49 -22.25 1.64 -2.39
C LYS A 49 -23.25 1.54 -1.23
N THR A 50 -24.43 2.13 -1.38
CA THR A 50 -25.53 2.09 -0.39
C THR A 50 -26.00 0.67 -0.10
N GLU A 51 -26.12 -0.15 -1.14
CA GLU A 51 -26.54 -1.54 -1.04
C GLU A 51 -25.44 -2.40 -0.39
N ALA A 52 -24.17 -2.14 -0.70
CA ALA A 52 -23.05 -2.84 -0.08
C ALA A 52 -22.97 -2.56 1.43
N LEU A 53 -23.20 -1.31 1.83
CA LEU A 53 -23.31 -0.92 3.24
C LEU A 53 -24.52 -1.55 3.92
N PHE A 54 -25.64 -1.71 3.21
CA PHE A 54 -26.80 -2.42 3.73
C PHE A 54 -26.50 -3.91 3.96
N CYS A 55 -25.82 -4.56 3.01
CA CYS A 55 -25.33 -5.94 3.18
C CYS A 55 -24.42 -6.05 4.42
N LEU A 56 -23.45 -5.15 4.57
CA LEU A 56 -22.56 -5.12 5.74
C LEU A 56 -23.36 -4.95 7.05
N LYS A 57 -24.31 -4.01 7.09
CA LYS A 57 -25.19 -3.80 8.25
C LYS A 57 -25.97 -5.06 8.60
N LEU A 58 -26.52 -5.76 7.60
CA LEU A 58 -27.26 -7.01 7.81
C LEU A 58 -26.38 -8.09 8.43
N LEU A 59 -25.15 -8.26 7.94
CA LEU A 59 -24.18 -9.21 8.52
C LEU A 59 -23.81 -8.87 9.96
N LEU A 60 -23.69 -7.58 10.28
CA LEU A 60 -23.40 -7.13 11.63
C LEU A 60 -24.58 -7.29 12.60
N THR A 61 -25.84 -7.35 12.13
CA THR A 61 -26.97 -7.59 13.05
C THR A 61 -26.86 -8.95 13.75
N ASP A 62 -26.58 -10.00 12.98
CA ASP A 62 -26.44 -11.38 13.45
C ASP A 62 -24.99 -11.85 13.32
N PHE A 63 -24.14 -11.50 14.29
CA PHE A 63 -22.68 -11.64 14.16
C PHE A 63 -22.17 -13.02 14.59
N ARG A 64 -22.54 -14.06 13.82
CA ARG A 64 -22.11 -15.47 13.99
C ARG A 64 -20.85 -15.79 13.17
N HIS A 65 -20.17 -16.89 13.47
CA HIS A 65 -18.92 -17.35 12.81
C HIS A 65 -18.90 -17.17 11.28
N HIS A 66 -19.90 -17.71 10.58
CA HIS A 66 -20.00 -17.60 9.11
C HIS A 66 -20.23 -16.16 8.59
N HIS A 67 -20.93 -15.32 9.35
CA HIS A 67 -21.19 -13.92 9.01
C HIS A 67 -19.95 -13.05 9.28
N ILE A 68 -19.16 -13.39 10.30
CA ILE A 68 -17.86 -12.75 10.56
C ILE A 68 -16.95 -12.96 9.36
N GLU A 69 -16.82 -14.20 8.86
CA GLU A 69 -15.96 -14.48 7.71
C GLU A 69 -16.43 -13.75 6.44
N MET A 70 -17.73 -13.73 6.17
CA MET A 70 -18.29 -12.95 5.06
C MET A 70 -18.00 -11.45 5.23
N THR A 71 -18.21 -10.90 6.42
CA THR A 71 -17.95 -9.48 6.72
C THR A 71 -16.49 -9.11 6.48
N CYS A 72 -15.56 -9.92 6.99
CA CYS A 72 -14.12 -9.70 6.79
C CYS A 72 -13.76 -9.73 5.29
N ASN A 73 -14.27 -10.71 4.53
CA ASN A 73 -14.01 -10.82 3.09
C ASN A 73 -14.61 -9.64 2.28
N LEU A 74 -15.76 -9.11 2.70
CA LEU A 74 -16.34 -7.90 2.09
C LEU A 74 -15.44 -6.68 2.34
N LEU A 75 -14.99 -6.50 3.58
CA LEU A 75 -14.13 -5.37 3.97
C LEU A 75 -12.73 -5.46 3.33
N GLU A 76 -12.17 -6.65 3.18
CA GLU A 76 -10.90 -6.88 2.47
C GLU A 76 -11.00 -6.51 0.97
N THR A 77 -12.16 -6.66 0.34
CA THR A 77 -12.33 -6.38 -1.09
C THR A 77 -12.72 -4.92 -1.36
N CYS A 78 -13.72 -4.39 -0.66
CA CYS A 78 -14.25 -3.04 -0.92
C CYS A 78 -14.19 -2.07 0.28
N GLY A 79 -13.71 -2.50 1.45
CA GLY A 79 -13.71 -1.68 2.67
C GLY A 79 -12.92 -0.37 2.53
N ARG A 80 -11.73 -0.40 1.92
CA ARG A 80 -10.93 0.82 1.64
C ARG A 80 -11.66 1.78 0.69
N TYR A 81 -12.33 1.23 -0.32
CA TYR A 81 -13.05 2.03 -1.32
C TYR A 81 -14.27 2.72 -0.70
N LEU A 82 -15.03 1.99 0.12
CA LEU A 82 -16.17 2.52 0.86
C LEU A 82 -15.73 3.55 1.90
N TYR A 83 -14.62 3.32 2.59
CA TYR A 83 -14.10 4.23 3.60
C TYR A 83 -13.50 5.51 3.00
N ARG A 84 -12.84 5.46 1.83
CA ARG A 84 -12.25 6.64 1.19
C ARG A 84 -13.24 7.48 0.38
N SER A 85 -14.35 6.89 -0.06
CA SER A 85 -15.38 7.61 -0.80
C SER A 85 -16.14 8.58 0.13
N PRO A 86 -16.27 9.87 -0.19
CA PRO A 86 -16.89 10.87 0.70
C PRO A 86 -18.35 10.54 1.02
N ASP A 87 -19.10 10.01 0.05
CA ASP A 87 -20.53 9.70 0.19
C ASP A 87 -20.80 8.54 1.17
N SER A 88 -19.86 7.59 1.26
CA SER A 88 -19.99 6.39 2.10
C SER A 88 -19.15 6.44 3.38
N HIS A 89 -18.17 7.34 3.48
CA HIS A 89 -17.20 7.41 4.58
C HIS A 89 -17.86 7.35 5.96
N LEU A 90 -18.82 8.24 6.23
CA LEU A 90 -19.48 8.32 7.53
C LEU A 90 -20.20 7.01 7.90
N ARG A 91 -20.92 6.42 6.95
CA ARG A 91 -21.65 5.15 7.17
C ARG A 91 -20.70 3.98 7.34
N SER A 92 -19.63 3.92 6.55
CA SER A 92 -18.58 2.91 6.68
C SER A 92 -17.90 2.97 8.04
N LYS A 93 -17.54 4.17 8.51
CA LYS A 93 -16.93 4.37 9.83
C LYS A 93 -17.81 3.86 10.96
N LEU A 94 -19.09 4.23 10.96
CA LEU A 94 -20.05 3.77 11.97
C LEU A 94 -20.19 2.23 12.00
N LEU A 95 -20.21 1.58 10.84
CA LEU A 95 -20.30 0.12 10.76
C LEU A 95 -19.01 -0.57 11.22
N LEU A 96 -17.84 0.00 10.90
CA LEU A 96 -16.54 -0.48 11.40
C LEU A 96 -16.44 -0.36 12.93
N ASP A 97 -16.88 0.77 13.50
CA ASP A 97 -16.93 0.96 14.95
C ASP A 97 -17.90 -0.03 15.61
N GLN A 98 -19.05 -0.29 14.98
CA GLN A 98 -20.00 -1.30 15.45
C GLN A 98 -19.38 -2.71 15.45
N MET A 99 -18.62 -3.05 14.42
CA MET A 99 -17.90 -4.33 14.33
C MET A 99 -16.91 -4.49 15.48
N MET A 100 -16.11 -3.45 15.78
CA MET A 100 -15.15 -3.47 16.88
C MET A 100 -15.81 -3.55 18.26
N ARG A 101 -16.94 -2.86 18.47
CA ARG A 101 -17.74 -3.00 19.70
C ARG A 101 -18.27 -4.41 19.87
N LYS A 102 -18.81 -5.02 18.80
CA LYS A 102 -19.30 -6.41 18.85
C LYS A 102 -18.18 -7.41 19.13
N LYS A 103 -16.98 -7.19 18.60
CA LYS A 103 -15.78 -7.98 18.92
C LYS A 103 -15.48 -7.99 20.42
N ALA A 104 -15.63 -6.85 21.10
CA ALA A 104 -15.32 -6.73 22.53
C ALA A 104 -16.39 -7.33 23.45
N LEU A 105 -17.65 -7.36 23.00
CA LEU A 105 -18.80 -7.81 23.82
C LEU A 105 -19.07 -9.31 23.72
N LEU A 106 -18.62 -9.97 22.65
CA LEU A 106 -18.93 -11.36 22.36
C LEU A 106 -17.67 -12.23 22.54
N PRO A 107 -17.77 -13.38 23.22
CA PRO A 107 -16.64 -14.29 23.40
C PRO A 107 -16.37 -15.05 22.09
N PHE A 108 -15.54 -14.48 21.24
CA PHE A 108 -15.08 -15.12 20.01
C PHE A 108 -13.77 -15.86 20.22
N ASP A 109 -13.57 -16.91 19.45
CA ASP A 109 -12.27 -17.57 19.34
C ASP A 109 -11.21 -16.60 18.78
N SER A 110 -9.97 -16.76 19.22
CA SER A 110 -8.82 -15.90 18.91
C SER A 110 -8.64 -15.69 17.41
N ARG A 111 -8.94 -16.71 16.60
CA ARG A 111 -8.91 -16.64 15.14
C ARG A 111 -9.87 -15.59 14.56
N TYR A 112 -11.11 -15.53 15.05
CA TYR A 112 -12.10 -14.57 14.55
C TYR A 112 -11.78 -13.16 15.01
N ILE A 113 -11.27 -12.99 16.23
CA ILE A 113 -10.81 -11.70 16.77
C ILE A 113 -9.72 -11.13 15.85
N THR A 114 -8.71 -11.95 15.53
CA THR A 114 -7.61 -11.56 14.65
C THR A 114 -8.09 -11.17 13.25
N ASN A 115 -9.01 -11.95 12.66
CA ASN A 115 -9.58 -11.62 11.34
C ASN A 115 -10.36 -10.30 11.35
N ILE A 116 -11.14 -10.03 12.39
CA ILE A 116 -11.89 -8.78 12.53
C ILE A 116 -10.94 -7.59 12.61
N GLU A 117 -9.88 -7.69 13.41
CA GLU A 117 -8.86 -6.64 13.54
C GLU A 117 -8.14 -6.39 12.21
N ASN A 118 -7.71 -7.46 11.54
CA ASN A 118 -7.06 -7.38 10.23
C ASN A 118 -7.96 -6.68 9.20
N ALA A 119 -9.25 -7.05 9.14
CA ALA A 119 -10.19 -6.42 8.22
C ALA A 119 -10.45 -4.95 8.58
N TYR A 120 -10.53 -4.61 9.87
CA TYR A 120 -10.69 -3.23 10.34
C TYR A 120 -9.50 -2.35 9.94
N TYR A 121 -8.28 -2.77 10.28
CA TYR A 121 -7.06 -2.03 9.93
C TYR A 121 -6.76 -2.05 8.44
N PHE A 122 -7.27 -3.04 7.70
CA PHE A 122 -7.19 -3.01 6.25
C PHE A 122 -8.06 -1.89 5.67
N ALA A 123 -9.31 -1.73 6.14
CA ALA A 123 -10.24 -0.73 5.65
C ALA A 123 -9.87 0.69 6.11
N ASN A 124 -9.49 0.84 7.39
CA ASN A 124 -9.01 2.07 7.99
C ASN A 124 -7.54 1.87 8.39
N PRO A 125 -6.60 1.95 7.42
CA PRO A 125 -5.19 1.86 7.75
C PRO A 125 -4.84 3.00 8.73
N PRO A 126 -4.05 2.72 9.78
CA PRO A 126 -3.54 3.77 10.64
C PRO A 126 -2.83 4.81 9.78
N GLU A 127 -2.81 6.06 10.25
CA GLU A 127 -2.07 7.14 9.59
C GLU A 127 -0.57 6.78 9.55
N SER A 128 -0.18 6.05 8.53
CA SER A 128 1.22 5.89 8.16
C SER A 128 1.60 7.23 7.57
N GLN A 129 2.59 7.90 8.16
CA GLN A 129 3.16 9.11 7.62
C GLN A 129 3.41 8.86 6.13
N ALA A 130 2.65 9.55 5.27
CA ALA A 130 2.89 9.47 3.85
C ALA A 130 4.37 9.79 3.67
N ILE A 131 5.16 8.82 3.21
CA ILE A 131 6.57 9.04 2.93
C ILE A 131 6.56 10.10 1.83
N THR A 132 6.66 11.37 2.23
CA THR A 132 6.74 12.49 1.32
C THR A 132 7.97 12.24 0.47
N ARG A 133 7.74 11.81 -0.77
CA ARG A 133 8.79 11.77 -1.77
C ARG A 133 9.17 13.23 -1.98
N ILE A 134 10.23 13.66 -1.31
CA ILE A 134 10.79 14.99 -1.48
C ILE A 134 11.07 15.13 -2.97
N GLU A 135 10.36 16.05 -3.64
CA GLU A 135 10.64 16.40 -5.03
C GLU A 135 12.05 16.98 -5.06
N ARG A 136 12.96 16.26 -5.73
CA ARG A 136 14.36 16.66 -5.85
C ARG A 136 14.63 17.14 -7.27
N PRO A 137 15.55 18.09 -7.46
CA PRO A 137 15.96 18.50 -8.79
C PRO A 137 16.47 17.30 -9.62
N PRO A 138 16.26 17.27 -10.95
CA PRO A 138 16.69 16.17 -11.82
C PRO A 138 18.19 15.84 -11.70
N MET A 139 19.02 16.86 -11.49
CA MET A 139 20.47 16.69 -11.29
C MET A 139 20.81 15.94 -10.00
N HIS A 140 20.08 16.20 -8.92
CA HIS A 140 20.26 15.54 -7.63
C HIS A 140 19.81 14.08 -7.67
N GLU A 141 18.78 13.79 -8.47
CA GLU A 141 18.32 12.41 -8.70
C GLU A 141 19.28 11.64 -9.60
N TYR A 142 19.85 12.29 -10.62
CA TYR A 142 20.87 11.71 -11.49
C TYR A 142 22.13 11.27 -10.72
N ILE A 143 22.68 12.14 -9.86
CA ILE A 143 23.84 11.81 -9.01
C ILE A 143 23.53 10.60 -8.11
N ARG A 144 22.33 10.58 -7.51
CA ARG A 144 21.87 9.48 -6.65
C ARG A 144 21.74 8.17 -7.43
N LYS A 145 21.19 8.22 -8.64
CA LYS A 145 21.06 7.07 -9.52
C LYS A 145 22.44 6.51 -9.88
N LEU A 146 23.38 7.37 -10.26
CA LEU A 146 24.75 6.98 -10.57
C LEU A 146 25.45 6.29 -9.37
N LEU A 147 25.34 6.87 -8.17
CA LEU A 147 26.04 6.36 -6.98
C LEU A 147 25.36 5.16 -6.32
N TYR A 148 24.03 5.16 -6.18
CA TYR A 148 23.31 4.18 -5.36
C TYR A 148 22.71 3.02 -6.16
N HIS A 149 22.37 3.25 -7.43
CA HIS A 149 21.71 2.25 -8.27
C HIS A 149 22.63 1.68 -9.34
N ASP A 150 23.33 2.54 -10.06
CA ASP A 150 24.09 2.12 -11.24
C ASP A 150 25.52 1.69 -10.88
N LEU A 151 26.12 2.19 -9.81
CA LEU A 151 27.51 1.87 -9.44
C LEU A 151 27.74 0.36 -9.24
N ASN A 152 28.68 -0.19 -10.00
CA ASN A 152 29.10 -1.58 -9.96
C ASN A 152 30.58 -1.69 -10.39
N LYS A 153 31.25 -2.79 -10.06
CA LYS A 153 32.68 -3.01 -10.36
C LYS A 153 33.03 -2.86 -11.85
N ALA A 154 32.10 -3.18 -12.75
CA ALA A 154 32.31 -3.13 -14.20
C ALA A 154 32.12 -1.73 -14.82
N ASN A 155 31.50 -0.78 -14.12
CA ASN A 155 31.17 0.53 -14.67
C ASN A 155 31.74 1.71 -13.86
N VAL A 156 32.59 1.44 -12.86
CA VAL A 156 33.28 2.47 -12.06
C VAL A 156 33.95 3.51 -12.94
N ASP A 157 34.70 3.10 -13.98
CA ASP A 157 35.39 4.04 -14.88
C ASP A 157 34.43 4.91 -15.71
N LYS A 158 33.28 4.34 -16.11
CA LYS A 158 32.26 5.08 -16.86
C LYS A 158 31.58 6.12 -15.98
N ILE A 159 31.24 5.73 -14.75
CA ILE A 159 30.61 6.63 -13.77
C ILE A 159 31.61 7.69 -13.32
N LEU A 160 32.89 7.36 -13.15
CA LEU A 160 33.94 8.33 -12.87
C LEU A 160 34.08 9.37 -13.99
N ARG A 161 34.01 8.96 -15.26
CA ARG A 161 33.96 9.91 -16.40
C ARG A 161 32.73 10.81 -16.37
N GLN A 162 31.58 10.30 -15.95
CA GLN A 162 30.35 11.09 -15.82
C GLN A 162 30.41 12.06 -14.63
N MET A 163 30.96 11.62 -13.50
CA MET A 163 31.17 12.47 -12.32
C MET A 163 32.14 13.62 -12.60
N ARG A 164 33.19 13.38 -13.40
CA ARG A 164 34.09 14.45 -13.85
C ARG A 164 33.44 15.51 -14.74
N LYS A 165 32.33 15.17 -15.42
CA LYS A 165 31.59 16.09 -16.30
C LYS A 165 30.51 16.89 -15.57
N LEU A 166 30.31 16.65 -14.27
CA LEU A 166 29.43 17.49 -13.47
C LEU A 166 29.99 18.91 -13.38
N ASN A 167 29.10 19.90 -13.26
CA ASN A 167 29.50 21.30 -13.08
C ASN A 167 29.98 21.51 -11.64
N TRP A 168 31.27 21.28 -11.38
CA TRP A 168 31.86 21.41 -10.04
C TRP A 168 31.99 22.87 -9.58
N ASP A 169 31.87 23.85 -10.48
CA ASP A 169 31.87 25.28 -10.16
C ASP A 169 30.58 25.73 -9.46
N ASP A 170 29.50 24.94 -9.57
CA ASP A 170 28.25 25.18 -8.85
C ASP A 170 28.35 24.66 -7.39
N PRO A 171 28.31 25.55 -6.39
CA PRO A 171 28.46 25.18 -4.98
C PRO A 171 27.30 24.29 -4.47
N GLU A 172 26.10 24.39 -5.05
CA GLU A 172 24.97 23.54 -4.64
C GLU A 172 25.14 22.10 -5.13
N LEU A 173 25.55 21.93 -6.39
CA LEU A 173 25.74 20.61 -7.00
C LEU A 173 26.93 19.87 -6.39
N SER A 174 28.02 20.60 -6.14
CA SER A 174 29.24 20.03 -5.58
C SER A 174 29.05 19.61 -4.11
N SER A 175 28.42 20.45 -3.29
CA SER A 175 28.06 20.12 -1.89
C SER A 175 27.09 18.95 -1.80
N TYR A 176 26.10 18.86 -2.70
CA TYR A 176 25.20 17.71 -2.76
C TYR A 176 25.91 16.42 -3.17
N THR A 177 26.84 16.49 -4.13
CA THR A 177 27.63 15.33 -4.56
C THR A 177 28.51 14.81 -3.41
N VAL A 178 29.17 15.70 -2.67
CA VAL A 178 29.91 15.39 -1.44
C VAL A 178 29.00 14.72 -0.43
N ARG A 179 27.83 15.30 -0.13
CA ARG A 179 26.85 14.72 0.80
C ARG A 179 26.39 13.32 0.37
N CYS A 180 26.22 13.08 -0.93
CA CYS A 180 25.88 11.77 -1.46
C CYS A 180 27.01 10.74 -1.31
N LEU A 181 28.26 11.16 -1.46
CA LEU A 181 29.46 10.34 -1.25
C LEU A 181 29.69 10.02 0.23
N THR A 182 29.43 10.95 1.15
CA THR A 182 29.48 10.73 2.60
C THR A 182 28.36 9.81 3.08
N ALA A 183 27.19 9.85 2.45
CA ALA A 183 26.05 9.00 2.78
C ALA A 183 26.18 7.56 2.23
N ILE A 184 27.27 6.89 2.61
CA ILE A 184 27.65 5.54 2.18
C ILE A 184 26.60 4.49 2.58
N TRP A 185 25.85 4.72 3.66
CA TRP A 185 24.76 3.84 4.11
C TRP A 185 23.60 3.70 3.11
N ASN A 186 23.50 4.59 2.12
CA ASN A 186 22.52 4.46 1.04
C ASN A 186 23.00 3.55 -0.11
N VAL A 187 24.26 3.13 -0.10
CA VAL A 187 24.88 2.27 -1.11
C VAL A 187 24.78 0.82 -0.66
N LYS A 188 24.58 -0.11 -1.59
CA LYS A 188 24.63 -1.55 -1.29
C LYS A 188 26.03 -1.94 -0.79
N PHE A 189 26.10 -2.73 0.28
CA PHE A 189 27.36 -3.07 0.97
C PHE A 189 28.49 -3.54 0.05
N TYR A 190 28.19 -4.39 -0.95
CA TYR A 190 29.19 -4.91 -1.89
C TYR A 190 29.77 -3.85 -2.84
N ASN A 191 29.10 -2.71 -3.02
CA ASN A 191 29.53 -1.61 -3.87
C ASN A 191 30.33 -0.52 -3.13
N VAL A 192 30.48 -0.62 -1.80
CA VAL A 192 31.20 0.38 -0.99
C VAL A 192 32.66 0.54 -1.47
N ARG A 193 33.33 -0.56 -1.82
CA ARG A 193 34.68 -0.51 -2.39
C ARG A 193 34.73 0.24 -3.74
N CYS A 194 33.66 0.17 -4.53
CA CYS A 194 33.56 0.90 -5.79
C CYS A 194 33.41 2.40 -5.56
N VAL A 195 32.70 2.81 -4.51
CA VAL A 195 32.58 4.23 -4.09
C VAL A 195 33.94 4.75 -3.63
N ALA A 196 34.69 3.98 -2.83
CA ALA A 196 36.02 4.36 -2.39
C ALA A 196 37.00 4.53 -3.56
N ASN A 197 36.97 3.61 -4.54
CA ASN A 197 37.75 3.75 -5.77
C ASN A 197 37.34 4.97 -6.60
N LEU A 198 36.05 5.26 -6.66
CA LEU A 198 35.52 6.43 -7.36
C LEU A 198 35.92 7.74 -6.66
N LEU A 199 35.92 7.78 -5.32
CA LEU A 199 36.40 8.91 -4.52
C LEU A 199 37.91 9.13 -4.72
N ALA A 200 38.71 8.06 -4.68
CA ALA A 200 40.15 8.14 -4.96
C ALA A 200 40.44 8.66 -6.38
N GLY A 201 39.64 8.22 -7.36
CA GLY A 201 39.73 8.70 -8.75
C GLY A 201 39.20 10.11 -8.97
N LEU A 202 38.35 10.65 -8.09
CA LEU A 202 37.91 12.04 -8.11
C LEU A 202 38.94 12.96 -7.44
N ASN A 203 39.61 12.50 -6.40
CA ASN A 203 40.61 13.26 -5.66
C ASN A 203 41.77 13.74 -6.55
N SER A 204 42.14 12.97 -7.57
CA SER A 204 43.20 13.35 -8.52
C SER A 204 42.82 14.50 -9.46
N PHE A 205 41.54 14.88 -9.54
CA PHE A 205 41.06 15.99 -10.36
C PHE A 205 40.47 17.13 -9.52
N GLN A 206 39.95 16.83 -8.34
CA GLN A 206 39.31 17.77 -7.41
C GLN A 206 39.84 17.49 -6.00
N GLU A 207 41.04 17.98 -5.69
CA GLU A 207 41.77 17.68 -4.44
C GLU A 207 41.00 18.11 -3.17
N TRP A 208 40.05 19.04 -3.28
CA TRP A 208 39.24 19.53 -2.16
C TRP A 208 38.05 18.63 -1.78
N VAL A 209 37.68 17.67 -2.64
CA VAL A 209 36.50 16.81 -2.44
C VAL A 209 36.79 15.67 -1.47
N ALA A 210 37.98 15.05 -1.52
CA ALA A 210 38.29 13.95 -0.61
C ALA A 210 38.37 14.37 0.87
N PRO A 211 38.97 15.52 1.24
CA PRO A 211 38.97 16.00 2.63
C PRO A 211 37.59 16.29 3.21
N GLN A 212 36.56 16.55 2.39
CA GLN A 212 35.20 16.80 2.86
C GLN A 212 34.35 15.53 3.02
N VAL A 213 34.77 14.42 2.42
CA VAL A 213 34.04 13.14 2.47
C VAL A 213 34.58 12.21 3.57
N ILE A 214 35.86 12.36 3.94
CA ILE A 214 36.56 11.58 4.97
C ILE A 214 36.15 12.04 6.38
#